data_AF-A0A959C9H0-F1
#
_entry.id   AF-A0A959C9H0-F1
#
_cell.length_a   1.000
_cell.length_b   1.000
_cell.length_c   1.000
_cell.angle_alpha   90.00
_cell.angle_beta   90.00
_cell.angle_gamma   90.00
#
_symmetry.space_group_name_H-M   'P 1'
#
loop_
_entity.id
_entity.type
_entity.pdbx_description
1 polymer ?
#
loop_
_entity_poly.entity_id
_entity_poly.type
_entity_poly.pdbx_seq_one_letter_code
_entity_poly.pdbx_strand_id
1 'polypeptide(L)'
;MKNYLGQVLGLTLLILLFLTGISLVPEGFPIGDFRLKKMDIFADIRGDDAGDASKESLPPADSTDIALSDSPSLLSPDTAQALEQGPWPPKDSALFGRIIEDYTFDQSGLERFFSAIDSIKYGRTVRIAWYGDSFVEGDILIGDLRDSLQSLWGGNGVGFVPVTSEVARFKRTLTHNFSGWNTYSIIKKNGAHPP
;
A
#
# COMPACT_ATOMS: atom_id res chain seq x y z
N MET A 1 -18.85 -42.15 -8.92
CA MET A 1 -18.38 -40.88 -8.33
C MET A 1 -19.33 -40.50 -7.19
N LYS A 2 -18.82 -40.25 -5.97
CA LYS A 2 -19.68 -39.86 -4.84
C LYS A 2 -20.15 -38.41 -5.07
N ASN A 3 -21.45 -38.16 -4.93
CA ASN A 3 -22.02 -36.83 -5.08
C ASN A 3 -21.90 -36.08 -3.75
N TYR A 4 -21.06 -35.05 -3.73
CA TYR A 4 -20.79 -34.22 -2.55
C TYR A 4 -21.59 -32.92 -2.55
N LEU A 5 -22.48 -32.71 -3.53
CA LEU A 5 -23.22 -31.46 -3.70
C LEU A 5 -24.05 -31.10 -2.45
N GLY A 6 -24.68 -32.09 -1.82
CA GLY A 6 -25.44 -31.87 -0.58
C GLY A 6 -24.56 -31.47 0.61
N GLN A 7 -23.33 -31.99 0.68
CA GLN A 7 -22.39 -31.62 1.75
C GLN A 7 -21.84 -30.21 1.54
N VAL A 8 -21.56 -29.83 0.28
CA VAL A 8 -21.13 -28.48 -0.07
C VAL A 8 -22.26 -27.48 0.21
N LEU A 9 -23.49 -27.76 -0.23
CA LEU A 9 -24.64 -26.90 0.05
C LEU A 9 -24.91 -26.75 1.55
N GLY A 10 -24.87 -27.86 2.30
CA GLY A 10 -25.02 -27.84 3.75
C GLY A 10 -23.94 -26.99 4.44
N LEU A 11 -22.67 -27.15 4.04
CA LEU A 11 -21.56 -26.35 4.57
C LEU A 11 -21.72 -24.87 4.24
N THR A 12 -22.09 -24.53 2.99
CA THR A 12 -22.30 -23.12 2.60
C THR A 12 -23.42 -22.46 3.39
N LEU A 13 -24.51 -23.18 3.65
CA LEU A 13 -25.63 -22.65 4.43
C LEU A 13 -25.26 -22.49 5.91
N LEU A 14 -24.48 -23.41 6.46
CA LEU A 14 -23.95 -23.32 7.82
C LEU A 14 -23.04 -22.11 7.98
N ILE A 15 -22.13 -21.89 7.03
CA ILE A 15 -21.23 -20.72 7.03
C ILE A 15 -22.04 -19.42 6.94
N LEU A 16 -23.03 -19.36 6.04
CA LEU A 16 -23.90 -18.19 5.89
C LEU A 16 -24.67 -17.89 7.18
N LEU A 17 -25.23 -18.91 7.83
CA LEU A 17 -25.96 -18.78 9.10
C LEU A 17 -25.03 -18.30 10.21
N PHE A 18 -23.80 -18.80 10.27
CA PHE A 18 -22.80 -18.38 11.25
C PHE A 18 -22.37 -16.92 11.04
N LEU A 19 -22.07 -16.51 9.80
CA LEU A 19 -21.73 -15.13 9.46
C LEU A 19 -22.89 -14.17 9.77
N THR A 20 -24.11 -14.57 9.46
CA THR A 20 -25.32 -13.80 9.79
C THR A 20 -25.49 -13.68 11.31
N GLY A 21 -25.28 -14.77 12.04
CA GLY A 21 -25.32 -14.79 13.50
C GLY A 21 -24.31 -13.85 14.16
N ILE A 22 -23.06 -13.83 13.66
CA ILE A 22 -22.04 -12.89 14.14
C ILE A 22 -22.40 -11.44 13.78
N SER A 23 -22.95 -11.20 12.59
CA SER A 23 -23.37 -9.87 12.16
C SER A 23 -24.50 -9.26 13.00
N LEU A 24 -25.28 -10.10 13.70
CA LEU A 24 -26.39 -9.68 14.57
C LEU A 24 -25.95 -9.44 16.02
N VAL A 25 -24.69 -9.71 16.37
CA VAL A 25 -24.19 -9.55 17.75
C VAL A 25 -24.21 -8.06 18.14
N PRO A 26 -24.94 -7.69 19.20
CA PRO A 26 -24.99 -6.31 19.68
C PRO A 26 -23.64 -5.81 20.19
N GLU A 27 -23.43 -4.51 20.13
CA GLU A 27 -22.24 -3.85 20.68
C GLU A 27 -22.07 -4.15 22.18
N GLY A 28 -20.85 -4.53 22.57
CA GLY A 28 -20.51 -4.74 23.97
C GLY A 28 -20.99 -6.07 24.57
N PHE A 29 -21.35 -7.06 23.75
CA PHE A 29 -21.60 -8.43 24.25
C PHE A 29 -20.34 -8.94 24.98
N PRO A 30 -20.42 -9.19 26.31
CA PRO A 30 -19.26 -9.59 27.08
C PRO A 30 -18.93 -11.06 26.81
N ILE A 31 -17.74 -11.31 26.26
CA ILE A 31 -17.16 -12.66 26.20
C ILE A 31 -15.98 -12.69 27.15
N GLY A 32 -16.23 -13.11 28.39
CA GLY A 32 -15.25 -13.01 29.47
C GLY A 32 -14.85 -11.55 29.70
N ASP A 33 -13.56 -11.26 29.60
CA ASP A 33 -13.00 -9.91 29.81
C ASP A 33 -13.02 -9.03 28.55
N PHE A 34 -13.46 -9.55 27.41
CA PHE A 34 -13.45 -8.83 26.13
C PHE A 34 -14.81 -8.24 25.78
N ARG A 35 -14.80 -6.98 25.31
CA ARG A 35 -15.96 -6.30 24.72
C ARG A 35 -15.87 -6.39 23.20
N LEU A 36 -16.80 -7.10 22.58
CA LEU A 36 -16.84 -7.20 21.12
C LEU A 36 -17.27 -5.88 20.50
N LYS A 37 -16.49 -5.42 19.50
CA LYS A 37 -16.86 -4.33 18.60
C LYS A 37 -17.87 -4.86 17.59
N LYS A 38 -18.82 -4.02 17.17
CA LYS A 38 -19.75 -4.34 16.08
C LYS A 38 -18.96 -4.73 14.83
N MET A 39 -19.25 -5.92 14.29
CA MET A 39 -18.62 -6.42 13.08
C MET A 39 -19.67 -6.56 11.99
N ASP A 40 -19.62 -5.66 11.03
CA ASP A 40 -20.53 -5.66 9.89
C ASP A 40 -19.90 -6.43 8.72
N ILE A 41 -20.20 -7.71 8.64
CA ILE A 41 -19.61 -8.63 7.64
C ILE A 41 -20.18 -8.36 6.23
N PHE A 42 -21.35 -7.74 6.14
CA PHE A 42 -22.04 -7.48 4.87
C PHE A 42 -21.85 -6.04 4.37
N ALA A 43 -20.99 -5.25 5.01
CA ALA A 43 -20.73 -3.87 4.59
C ALA A 43 -20.28 -3.78 3.12
N ASP A 44 -19.46 -4.73 2.67
CA ASP A 44 -18.93 -4.76 1.30
C ASP A 44 -19.97 -5.17 0.23
N ILE A 45 -21.07 -5.79 0.65
CA ILE A 45 -22.15 -6.28 -0.25
C ILE A 45 -23.33 -5.29 -0.29
N ARG A 46 -23.53 -4.53 0.78
CA ARG A 46 -24.45 -3.39 0.80
C ARG A 46 -23.83 -2.28 -0.02
N GLY A 47 -24.05 -2.34 -1.34
CA GLY A 47 -23.64 -1.26 -2.24
C GLY A 47 -24.07 0.08 -1.68
N ASP A 48 -23.20 1.08 -1.82
CA ASP A 48 -23.34 2.42 -1.25
C ASP A 48 -24.74 3.01 -1.53
N ASP A 49 -25.65 2.84 -0.57
CA ASP A 49 -26.70 3.82 -0.37
C ASP A 49 -25.96 5.06 0.13
N ALA A 50 -25.70 5.97 -0.81
CA ALA A 50 -25.20 7.31 -0.53
C ALA A 50 -26.06 7.95 0.57
N GLY A 51 -25.56 7.89 1.81
CA GLY A 51 -26.35 8.15 3.00
C GLY A 51 -25.47 8.25 4.23
N ASP A 52 -24.81 9.40 4.36
CA ASP A 52 -24.34 9.99 5.62
C ASP A 52 -23.14 9.30 6.31
N ALA A 53 -21.98 9.33 5.64
CA ALA A 53 -20.67 9.26 6.30
C ALA A 53 -20.22 10.65 6.80
N SER A 54 -21.11 11.39 7.47
CA SER A 54 -20.72 12.59 8.21
C SER A 54 -20.77 12.30 9.72
N LYS A 55 -19.63 12.50 10.38
CA LYS A 55 -19.34 12.36 11.83
C LYS A 55 -18.85 10.99 12.30
N GLU A 56 -17.66 10.60 11.82
CA GLU A 56 -16.71 9.92 12.71
C GLU A 56 -15.68 10.98 13.14
N SER A 57 -15.85 11.49 14.35
CA SER A 57 -14.92 12.43 14.97
C SER A 57 -13.56 11.73 15.14
N LEU A 58 -12.53 12.27 14.49
CA LEU A 58 -11.13 11.90 14.70
C LEU A 58 -10.83 11.84 16.21
N PRO A 59 -10.22 10.77 16.73
CA PRO A 59 -9.67 10.79 18.08
C PRO A 59 -8.58 11.89 18.15
N PRO A 60 -8.43 12.57 19.31
CA PRO A 60 -7.39 13.58 19.47
C PRO A 60 -6.02 12.95 19.24
N ALA A 61 -5.16 13.69 18.51
CA ALA A 61 -3.79 13.30 18.21
C ALA A 61 -3.05 12.92 19.50
N ASP A 62 -2.56 11.68 19.53
CA ASP A 62 -1.74 11.18 20.63
C ASP A 62 -0.36 11.86 20.52
N SER A 63 -0.01 12.62 21.56
CA SER A 63 1.25 13.36 21.65
C SER A 63 2.43 12.41 21.55
N THR A 64 3.13 12.43 20.42
CA THR A 64 4.44 11.80 20.29
C THR A 64 5.51 12.79 20.74
N ASP A 65 5.65 12.93 22.06
CA ASP A 65 6.90 13.39 22.64
C ASP A 65 7.99 12.35 22.30
N ILE A 66 8.72 12.57 21.21
CA ILE A 66 9.93 11.82 20.89
C ILE A 66 11.11 12.79 20.90
N ALA A 67 12.08 12.41 21.72
CA ALA A 67 13.20 13.20 22.19
C ALA A 67 14.22 13.58 21.10
N LEU A 68 14.80 14.75 21.35
CA LEU A 68 16.15 15.26 21.07
C LEU A 68 16.81 14.93 19.71
N SER A 69 16.99 16.03 18.98
CA SER A 69 17.78 16.23 17.79
C SER A 69 19.26 15.83 17.94
N ASP A 70 19.71 14.89 17.11
CA ASP A 70 21.12 14.74 16.76
C ASP A 70 21.33 15.16 15.29
N SER A 71 21.88 16.35 15.10
CA SER A 71 22.36 16.83 13.80
C SER A 71 23.79 16.35 13.54
N PRO A 72 24.09 15.91 12.29
CA PRO A 72 25.33 16.24 11.64
C PRO A 72 25.04 17.19 10.47
N SER A 73 25.57 18.38 10.61
CA SER A 73 25.52 19.51 9.69
C SER A 73 26.18 19.22 8.35
N LEU A 74 25.36 19.11 7.29
CA LEU A 74 25.77 19.40 5.92
C LEU A 74 24.77 20.36 5.28
N LEU A 75 25.22 21.62 5.20
CA LEU A 75 24.51 22.81 4.77
C LEU A 75 23.95 22.68 3.34
N SER A 76 22.63 22.59 3.24
CA SER A 76 21.88 23.24 2.16
C SER A 76 21.20 24.47 2.77
N PRO A 77 21.11 25.62 2.07
CA PRO A 77 20.40 26.77 2.61
C PRO A 77 18.95 26.37 2.92
N ASP A 78 18.61 26.53 4.20
CA ASP A 78 17.37 26.10 4.81
C ASP A 78 16.19 26.90 4.22
N THR A 79 15.28 26.22 3.53
CA THR A 79 14.04 26.83 3.02
C THR A 79 13.06 27.16 4.16
N ALA A 80 13.38 26.84 5.42
CA ALA A 80 12.52 27.11 6.58
C ALA A 80 12.31 28.60 6.93
N GLN A 81 12.95 29.54 6.21
CA GLN A 81 12.58 30.96 6.27
C GLN A 81 11.56 31.36 5.19
N ALA A 82 11.06 30.42 4.38
CA ALA A 82 9.86 30.62 3.60
C ALA A 82 8.69 30.75 4.58
N LEU A 83 8.36 32.01 4.89
CA LEU A 83 7.11 32.54 5.43
C LEU A 83 6.15 31.48 5.99
N GLU A 84 5.81 31.60 7.27
CA GLU A 84 4.67 30.93 7.90
C GLU A 84 3.36 31.29 7.17
N GLN A 85 3.16 30.64 6.03
CA GLN A 85 1.89 30.55 5.34
C GLN A 85 1.46 29.12 5.62
N GLY A 86 0.37 28.99 6.38
CA GLY A 86 -0.22 27.70 6.75
C GLY A 86 -0.41 26.80 5.53
N PRO A 87 -0.75 25.50 5.72
CA PRO A 87 -0.80 24.52 4.63
C PRO A 87 -1.54 25.10 3.42
N TRP A 88 -0.80 25.30 2.34
CA TRP A 88 -1.33 25.87 1.12
C TRP A 88 -2.43 24.95 0.59
N PRO A 89 -3.53 25.51 0.03
CA PRO A 89 -4.57 24.66 -0.54
C PRO A 89 -3.93 23.79 -1.63
N PRO A 90 -4.13 22.45 -1.59
CA PRO A 90 -3.65 21.58 -2.65
C PRO A 90 -4.24 22.10 -3.97
N LYS A 91 -3.38 22.38 -4.94
CA LYS A 91 -3.83 22.70 -6.29
C LYS A 91 -3.95 21.39 -7.03
N ASP A 92 -5.18 20.92 -7.16
CA ASP A 92 -5.48 19.61 -7.70
C ASP A 92 -4.82 19.41 -9.07
N SER A 93 -3.98 18.38 -9.17
CA SER A 93 -3.74 17.71 -10.44
C SER A 93 -4.99 16.89 -10.77
N ALA A 94 -6.11 17.56 -11.06
CA ALA A 94 -7.39 16.92 -11.35
C ALA A 94 -7.35 16.31 -12.76
N LEU A 95 -6.68 15.17 -12.90
CA LEU A 95 -6.82 14.28 -14.04
C LEU A 95 -7.39 12.96 -13.52
N PHE A 96 -8.60 12.62 -13.95
CA PHE A 96 -9.29 11.35 -13.62
C PHE A 96 -9.77 11.15 -12.17
N GLY A 97 -10.08 12.22 -11.43
CA GLY A 97 -10.77 12.10 -10.13
C GLY A 97 -9.94 11.47 -9.01
N ARG A 98 -8.62 11.41 -9.18
CA ARG A 98 -7.63 11.00 -8.17
C ARG A 98 -6.59 12.12 -8.07
N ILE A 99 -6.39 12.68 -6.88
CA ILE A 99 -5.49 13.81 -6.68
C ILE A 99 -4.15 13.28 -6.19
N ILE A 100 -3.07 13.57 -6.91
CA ILE A 100 -1.71 13.55 -6.35
C ILE A 100 -1.45 14.96 -5.84
N GLU A 101 -1.28 15.08 -4.53
CA GLU A 101 -1.06 16.37 -3.86
C GLU A 101 0.44 16.68 -3.84
N ASP A 102 0.81 17.85 -4.37
CA ASP A 102 2.18 18.37 -4.30
C ASP A 102 2.29 19.38 -3.16
N TYR A 103 3.11 19.05 -2.16
CA TYR A 103 3.35 19.85 -0.95
C TYR A 103 4.59 20.74 -1.06
N THR A 104 5.27 20.77 -2.21
CA THR A 104 6.36 21.72 -2.45
C THR A 104 5.82 23.14 -2.57
N PHE A 105 6.58 24.13 -2.10
CA PHE A 105 6.16 25.53 -2.07
C PHE A 105 5.73 26.06 -3.44
N ASP A 106 6.43 25.64 -4.50
CA ASP A 106 6.21 26.04 -5.88
C ASP A 106 5.46 25.00 -6.72
N GLN A 107 5.02 23.89 -6.12
CA GLN A 107 4.35 22.77 -6.81
C GLN A 107 5.21 22.17 -7.94
N SER A 108 6.52 22.10 -7.71
CA SER A 108 7.52 21.55 -8.64
C SER A 108 8.01 20.16 -8.26
N GLY A 109 7.42 19.54 -7.22
CA GLY A 109 7.90 18.29 -6.62
C GLY A 109 8.02 17.14 -7.63
N LEU A 110 7.13 17.10 -8.62
CA LEU A 110 7.14 16.11 -9.70
C LEU A 110 7.76 16.60 -11.01
N GLU A 111 8.23 17.85 -11.10
CA GLU A 111 8.76 18.41 -12.34
C GLU A 111 9.93 17.58 -12.89
N ARG A 112 10.86 17.18 -12.01
CA ARG A 112 12.00 16.32 -12.38
C ARG A 112 11.56 14.96 -12.89
N PHE A 113 10.50 14.40 -12.31
CA PHE A 113 9.94 13.12 -12.72
C PHE A 113 9.34 13.24 -14.12
N PHE A 114 8.47 14.22 -14.37
CA PHE A 114 7.87 14.43 -15.69
C PHE A 114 8.91 14.79 -16.75
N SER A 115 9.92 15.60 -16.41
CA SER A 115 11.06 15.89 -17.29
C SER A 115 11.82 14.63 -17.68
N ALA A 116 12.00 13.69 -16.74
CA ALA A 116 12.62 12.40 -17.03
C ALA A 116 11.75 11.56 -17.98
N ILE A 117 10.43 11.47 -17.73
CA ILE A 117 9.49 10.76 -18.60
C ILE A 117 9.47 11.35 -20.01
N ASP A 118 9.43 12.67 -20.12
CA ASP A 118 9.50 13.37 -21.41
C ASP A 118 10.78 13.08 -22.17
N SER A 119 11.86 12.73 -21.47
CA SER A 119 13.12 12.39 -22.11
C SER A 119 13.12 11.03 -22.84
N ILE A 120 12.10 10.20 -22.60
CA ILE A 120 11.90 8.91 -23.30
C ILE A 120 11.71 9.14 -24.80
N LYS A 121 11.07 10.24 -25.22
CA LYS A 121 10.90 10.59 -26.64
C LYS A 121 12.22 10.81 -27.38
N TYR A 122 13.30 11.07 -26.64
CA TYR A 122 14.65 11.20 -27.15
C TYR A 122 15.48 9.92 -27.00
N GLY A 123 14.83 8.78 -26.74
CA GLY A 123 15.48 7.47 -26.61
C GLY A 123 16.13 7.21 -25.26
N ARG A 124 15.86 8.01 -24.23
CA ARG A 124 16.38 7.74 -22.87
C ARG A 124 15.55 6.68 -22.15
N THR A 125 16.23 5.88 -21.32
CA THR A 125 15.55 4.91 -20.44
C THR A 125 15.32 5.53 -19.06
N VAL A 126 14.07 5.54 -18.61
CA VAL A 126 13.69 5.94 -17.26
C VAL A 126 13.49 4.70 -16.40
N ARG A 127 14.00 4.72 -15.17
CA ARG A 127 13.79 3.66 -14.17
C ARG A 127 13.12 4.26 -12.96
N ILE A 128 12.01 3.68 -12.56
CA ILE A 128 11.23 4.11 -11.40
C ILE A 128 11.41 3.05 -10.32
N ALA A 129 11.88 3.49 -9.15
CA ALA A 129 11.99 2.63 -7.97
C ALA A 129 10.80 2.93 -7.05
N TRP A 130 10.18 1.86 -6.54
CA TRP A 130 9.11 1.96 -5.56
C TRP A 130 9.55 1.26 -4.28
N TYR A 131 9.41 1.95 -3.14
CA TYR A 131 9.69 1.40 -1.83
C TYR A 131 8.40 1.32 -1.03
N GLY A 132 8.14 0.17 -0.41
CA GLY A 132 6.89 -0.07 0.31
C GLY A 132 6.92 -1.38 1.07
N ASP A 133 5.74 -1.88 1.39
CA ASP A 133 5.54 -3.08 2.19
C ASP A 133 5.32 -4.34 1.32
N SER A 134 4.66 -5.33 1.91
CA SER A 134 4.33 -6.61 1.26
C SER A 134 3.47 -6.48 0.00
N PHE A 135 2.66 -5.42 -0.18
CA PHE A 135 1.86 -5.21 -1.40
C PHE A 135 2.74 -4.96 -2.62
N VAL A 136 3.92 -4.39 -2.42
CA VAL A 136 4.94 -4.21 -3.46
C VAL A 136 5.72 -5.49 -3.67
N GLU A 137 6.03 -6.21 -2.59
CA GLU A 137 6.84 -7.44 -2.63
C GLU A 137 6.18 -8.53 -3.48
N GLY A 138 4.86 -8.73 -3.32
CA GLY A 138 4.05 -9.68 -4.07
C GLY A 138 3.69 -9.23 -5.49
N ASP A 139 4.10 -8.03 -5.89
CA ASP A 139 3.75 -7.42 -7.18
C ASP A 139 2.23 -7.26 -7.37
N ILE A 140 1.52 -6.93 -6.28
CA ILE A 140 0.05 -6.81 -6.28
C ILE A 140 -0.36 -5.49 -6.92
N LEU A 141 0.27 -4.37 -6.53
CA LEU A 141 0.00 -3.04 -7.07
C LEU A 141 0.97 -2.66 -8.20
N ILE A 142 2.25 -3.01 -8.03
CA ILE A 142 3.31 -2.56 -8.95
C ILE A 142 3.24 -3.27 -10.31
N GLY A 143 2.68 -4.47 -10.37
CA GLY A 143 2.48 -5.20 -11.62
C GLY A 143 1.60 -4.39 -12.58
N ASP A 144 0.39 -4.06 -12.14
CA ASP A 144 -0.59 -3.30 -12.95
C ASP A 144 -0.08 -1.88 -13.24
N LEU A 145 0.60 -1.25 -12.27
CA LEU A 145 1.22 0.07 -12.48
C LEU A 145 2.30 0.00 -13.57
N ARG A 146 3.23 -0.96 -13.48
CA ARG A 146 4.31 -1.12 -14.47
C ARG A 146 3.72 -1.39 -15.85
N ASP A 147 2.73 -2.27 -15.95
CA ASP A 147 2.09 -2.61 -17.22
C ASP A 147 1.40 -1.37 -17.84
N SER A 148 0.75 -0.55 -17.02
CA SER A 148 0.14 0.72 -17.46
C SER A 148 1.18 1.72 -17.95
N LEU A 149 2.27 1.91 -17.20
CA LEU A 149 3.35 2.82 -17.58
C LEU A 149 4.06 2.36 -18.86
N GLN A 150 4.32 1.05 -18.98
CA GLN A 150 4.93 0.46 -20.17
C GLN A 150 4.02 0.52 -21.39
N SER A 151 2.71 0.41 -21.20
CA SER A 151 1.72 0.56 -22.29
C SER A 151 1.67 1.99 -22.82
N LEU A 152 1.80 2.99 -21.94
CA LEU A 152 1.71 4.41 -22.30
C LEU A 152 3.01 4.99 -22.86
N TRP A 153 4.15 4.69 -22.23
CA TRP A 153 5.45 5.27 -22.57
C TRP A 153 6.43 4.27 -23.21
N GLY A 154 6.01 3.02 -23.40
CA GLY A 154 6.83 1.95 -23.95
C GLY A 154 7.75 1.30 -22.91
N GLY A 155 8.45 0.25 -23.35
CA GLY A 155 9.35 -0.55 -22.53
C GLY A 155 8.78 -1.92 -22.19
N ASN A 156 9.67 -2.92 -22.07
CA ASN A 156 9.31 -4.31 -21.79
C ASN A 156 10.21 -4.92 -20.70
N GLY A 157 10.84 -4.08 -19.90
CA GLY A 157 11.82 -4.51 -18.91
C GLY A 157 11.17 -4.97 -17.62
N VAL A 158 11.70 -6.04 -17.02
CA VAL A 158 11.27 -6.49 -15.67
C VAL A 158 11.78 -5.60 -14.55
N GLY A 159 12.77 -4.74 -14.83
CA GLY A 159 13.38 -3.84 -13.85
C GLY A 159 14.39 -4.53 -12.95
N PHE A 160 14.51 -4.04 -11.72
CA PHE A 160 15.35 -4.65 -10.70
C PHE A 160 14.63 -5.84 -10.05
N VAL A 161 15.28 -7.01 -10.06
CA VAL A 161 14.81 -8.21 -9.38
C VAL A 161 15.95 -8.69 -8.49
N PRO A 162 15.72 -8.91 -7.18
CA PRO A 162 16.75 -9.43 -6.30
C PRO A 162 17.14 -10.86 -6.73
N VAL A 163 18.37 -11.27 -6.42
CA VAL A 163 18.87 -12.62 -6.78
C VAL A 163 17.97 -13.71 -6.20
N THR A 164 17.57 -13.54 -4.93
CA THR A 164 16.64 -14.40 -4.21
C THR A 164 15.44 -13.58 -3.73
N SER A 165 14.30 -14.23 -3.59
CA SER A 165 13.08 -13.60 -3.07
C SER A 165 12.26 -14.64 -2.33
N GLU A 166 11.78 -14.31 -1.13
CA GLU A 166 10.93 -15.21 -0.36
C GLU A 166 9.55 -15.38 -1.00
N VAL A 167 9.04 -14.29 -1.58
CA VAL A 167 7.78 -14.28 -2.35
C VAL A 167 7.96 -14.59 -3.83
N ALA A 168 9.09 -15.18 -4.25
CA ALA A 168 9.37 -15.48 -5.66
C ALA A 168 8.24 -16.24 -6.37
N ARG A 169 7.56 -17.14 -5.66
CA ARG A 169 6.44 -17.94 -6.18
C ARG A 169 5.11 -17.19 -6.27
N PHE A 170 4.99 -16.07 -5.57
CA PHE A 170 3.75 -15.29 -5.50
C PHE A 170 3.74 -14.08 -6.43
N LYS A 171 4.90 -13.71 -7.00
CA LYS A 171 4.98 -12.64 -8.00
C LYS A 171 4.12 -12.99 -9.20
N ARG A 172 3.18 -12.11 -9.53
CA ARG A 172 2.16 -12.36 -10.56
C ARG A 172 2.70 -12.22 -11.98
N THR A 173 3.71 -11.40 -12.18
CA THR A 173 4.18 -10.99 -13.52
C THR A 173 5.54 -11.57 -13.92
N LEU A 174 6.22 -12.27 -13.00
CA LEU A 174 7.58 -12.78 -13.20
C LEU A 174 7.69 -14.20 -12.65
N THR A 175 8.27 -15.11 -13.44
CA THR A 175 8.74 -16.41 -12.93
C THR A 175 10.16 -16.27 -12.40
N HIS A 176 10.36 -16.41 -11.09
CA HIS A 176 11.67 -16.27 -10.45
C HIS A 176 12.13 -17.61 -9.86
N ASN A 177 13.14 -18.22 -10.48
CA ASN A 177 13.79 -19.45 -10.01
C ASN A 177 15.23 -19.17 -9.63
N PHE A 178 15.67 -19.67 -8.48
CA PHE A 178 17.04 -19.53 -7.99
C PHE A 178 17.45 -20.79 -7.19
N SER A 179 18.74 -21.09 -7.15
CA SER A 179 19.30 -22.23 -6.41
C SER A 179 20.71 -21.92 -5.91
N GLY A 180 21.10 -22.48 -4.77
CA GLY A 180 22.47 -22.35 -4.24
C GLY A 180 22.79 -21.00 -3.59
N TRP A 181 21.78 -20.17 -3.31
CA TRP A 181 21.94 -18.86 -2.69
C TRP A 181 21.43 -18.84 -1.25
N ASN A 182 22.24 -18.32 -0.33
CA ASN A 182 21.86 -18.05 1.06
C ASN A 182 21.55 -16.57 1.23
N THR A 183 20.34 -16.25 1.71
CA THR A 183 19.88 -14.87 1.88
C THR A 183 19.93 -14.47 3.34
N TYR A 184 20.52 -13.31 3.61
CA TYR A 184 20.61 -12.72 4.93
C TYR A 184 19.83 -11.41 4.93
N SER A 185 18.96 -11.24 5.93
CA SER A 185 18.14 -10.04 6.10
C SER A 185 18.41 -9.42 7.46
N ILE A 186 18.44 -8.09 7.51
CA ILE A 186 18.58 -7.35 8.77
C ILE A 186 17.32 -7.50 9.63
N ILE A 187 16.17 -7.69 8.98
CA ILE A 187 14.85 -7.81 9.62
C ILE A 187 14.63 -9.25 10.12
N LYS A 188 15.09 -10.25 9.34
CA LYS A 188 14.91 -11.65 9.71
C LYS A 188 16.17 -12.20 10.35
N LYS A 189 16.06 -12.54 11.63
CA LYS A 189 17.13 -13.14 12.43
C LYS A 189 17.35 -14.60 12.02
N ASN A 190 17.92 -14.83 10.84
CA ASN A 190 18.20 -16.15 10.31
C ASN A 190 19.66 -16.53 10.64
N GLY A 191 19.85 -17.17 11.80
CA GLY A 191 21.12 -17.78 12.19
C GLY A 191 22.32 -16.82 12.32
N ALA A 192 23.50 -17.38 12.57
CA ALA A 192 24.73 -16.61 12.58
C ALA A 192 25.11 -16.20 11.15
N HIS A 193 25.31 -14.90 10.93
CA HIS A 193 25.91 -14.41 9.69
C HIS A 193 27.35 -14.91 9.59
N PRO A 194 27.81 -15.38 8.41
CA PRO A 194 29.22 -15.65 8.21
C PRO A 194 30.04 -14.37 8.45
N PRO A 195 31.29 -14.50 8.95
CA PRO A 195 32.15 -13.37 9.31
C PRO A 195 32.54 -12.49 8.11
#